data_AF-A0A652KH92-F1
#
_entry.id   AF-A0A652KH92-F1
#
_cell.length_a   1.000
_cell.length_b   1.000
_cell.length_c   1.000
_cell.angle_alpha   90.00
_cell.angle_beta   90.00
_cell.angle_gamma   90.00
#
_symmetry.space_group_name_H-M   'P 1'
#
loop_
_entity.id
_entity.type
_entity.pdbx_description
1 polymer ?
#
loop_
_entity_poly.entity_id
_entity_poly.type
_entity_poly.pdbx_seq_one_letter_code
_entity_poly.pdbx_strand_id
1 'polypeptide(L)'
;MDLPRPELALVPRPGKLSPRPGRFRIDAGTRLRVTPGAEPAAALLRDYLEPLTGLRPGHAEDGTFVLAVDPTLAGLGEEGYGLTVGPHGVLLRAARPTGMLRGVQTVRQLLPYEALSGELRGADHWELPGVEITDVPHRPWRGAMLDVARHFQPVSYLRRYVDLLALHKLNVLHLHLTDDQGWRMPVAAHPRLTEVGGRRAESMVGPAGSERFDGLPHGGSYTRAELAGLVGYAAARGVTVLPEVGVPGHARAALAAYPALGNHPERRLDVWTRWGVCTDVLGVGDHVLDFFRTVLDEVMDLFPSAHVHIGGDECPTTEWEESPAALARAAREGLSGPRALHGWFLARIAEHVVRAGRRPVAWAETGTTLPLECTVMSWRAPAHAWAAARRGHQVVYADHRATYLDYARSDHPREPAAQPGVIVGLRTVHDMDLTPPAAEPHLAERILGAQGQLWTEFVTTPAHIEYLSFPRLCALAERAWGATADWPDFAARLTGHRARLDALGVPHAVPPDAAVPTPV
;
A
#
# COMPACT_ATOMS: atom_id res chain seq x y z
N MET A 1 19.80 -13.45 -26.98
CA MET A 1 18.41 -13.49 -26.46
C MET A 1 17.71 -12.31 -27.08
N ASP A 2 16.70 -12.54 -27.92
CA ASP A 2 15.91 -11.45 -28.50
C ASP A 2 15.21 -10.72 -27.36
N LEU A 3 15.50 -9.44 -27.17
CA LEU A 3 14.79 -8.59 -26.21
C LEU A 3 13.29 -8.62 -26.57
N PRO A 4 12.38 -8.69 -25.58
CA PRO A 4 10.97 -8.54 -25.86
C PRO A 4 10.74 -7.22 -26.60
N ARG A 5 9.82 -7.22 -27.57
CA ARG A 5 9.41 -5.98 -28.24
C ARG A 5 9.06 -4.96 -27.15
N PRO A 6 9.52 -3.69 -27.21
CA PRO A 6 9.30 -2.71 -26.15
C PRO A 6 7.82 -2.59 -25.72
N GLU A 7 6.90 -2.77 -26.68
CA GLU A 7 5.44 -2.79 -26.48
C GLU A 7 4.94 -3.94 -25.58
N LEU A 8 5.67 -5.05 -25.46
CA LEU A 8 5.35 -6.22 -24.65
C LEU A 8 6.16 -6.31 -23.34
N ALA A 9 6.89 -5.24 -22.99
CA ALA A 9 7.61 -5.12 -21.73
C ALA A 9 6.65 -4.89 -20.54
N LEU A 10 5.71 -5.82 -20.31
CA LEU A 10 4.67 -5.72 -19.29
C LEU A 10 5.23 -6.05 -17.89
N VAL A 11 4.80 -5.28 -16.89
CA VAL A 11 5.15 -5.49 -15.48
C VAL A 11 3.91 -5.28 -14.60
N PRO A 12 3.42 -6.31 -13.87
CA PRO A 12 3.93 -7.68 -13.82
C PRO A 12 3.74 -8.43 -15.15
N ARG A 13 4.57 -9.45 -15.38
CA ARG A 13 4.49 -10.36 -16.52
C ARG A 13 3.20 -11.19 -16.40
N PRO A 14 2.39 -11.25 -17.47
CA PRO A 14 1.22 -12.12 -17.47
C PRO A 14 1.59 -13.60 -17.40
N GLY A 15 0.75 -14.40 -16.72
CA GLY A 15 0.95 -15.86 -16.60
C GLY A 15 1.02 -16.57 -17.96
N LYS A 16 0.21 -16.16 -18.93
CA LYS A 16 0.30 -16.57 -20.33
C LYS A 16 0.18 -15.36 -21.25
N LEU A 17 1.14 -15.19 -22.15
CA LEU A 17 1.15 -14.19 -23.21
C LEU A 17 1.62 -14.82 -24.52
N SER A 18 0.85 -14.63 -25.59
CA SER A 18 1.20 -15.08 -26.94
C SER A 18 1.04 -13.93 -27.94
N PRO A 19 2.12 -13.46 -28.58
CA PRO A 19 2.00 -12.46 -29.64
C PRO A 19 1.15 -12.97 -30.81
N ARG A 20 0.36 -12.09 -31.40
CA ARG A 20 -0.46 -12.35 -32.59
C ARG A 20 -0.09 -11.33 -33.69
N PRO A 21 -0.27 -11.67 -34.97
CA PRO A 21 -0.04 -10.71 -36.05
C PRO A 21 -1.08 -9.59 -36.05
N GLY A 22 -0.71 -8.42 -36.57
CA GLY A 22 -1.58 -7.25 -36.71
C GLY A 22 -1.61 -6.34 -35.48
N ARG A 23 -2.38 -5.26 -35.59
CA ARG A 23 -2.58 -4.24 -34.56
C ARG A 23 -4.03 -3.79 -34.57
N PHE A 24 -4.60 -3.49 -33.40
CA PHE A 24 -5.91 -2.87 -33.30
C PHE A 24 -5.76 -1.35 -33.21
N ARG A 25 -6.46 -0.62 -34.07
CA ARG A 25 -6.46 0.84 -34.09
C ARG A 25 -7.56 1.39 -33.19
N ILE A 26 -7.19 2.22 -32.23
CA ILE A 26 -8.09 3.00 -31.38
C ILE A 26 -8.18 4.41 -31.98
N ASP A 27 -9.32 4.73 -32.56
CA ASP A 27 -9.65 6.06 -33.10
C ASP A 27 -11.10 6.48 -32.77
N ALA A 28 -11.56 7.61 -33.32
CA ALA A 28 -12.90 8.15 -33.09
C ALA A 28 -14.05 7.23 -33.52
N GLY A 29 -13.78 6.23 -34.37
CA GLY A 29 -14.73 5.18 -34.76
C GLY A 29 -14.88 4.07 -33.72
N THR A 30 -13.95 3.96 -32.76
CA THR A 30 -13.97 2.91 -31.74
C THR A 30 -15.26 2.97 -30.92
N ARG A 31 -15.91 1.81 -30.76
CA ARG A 31 -17.09 1.65 -29.90
C ARG A 31 -16.90 0.46 -28.96
N LEU A 32 -17.40 0.62 -27.74
CA LEU A 32 -17.35 -0.41 -26.70
C LEU A 32 -18.65 -1.21 -26.67
N ARG A 33 -18.55 -2.53 -26.78
CA ARG A 33 -19.61 -3.44 -26.36
C ARG A 33 -19.37 -3.81 -24.91
N VAL A 34 -20.32 -3.50 -24.02
CA VAL A 34 -20.16 -3.67 -22.57
C VAL A 34 -21.28 -4.59 -22.08
N THR A 35 -20.93 -5.75 -21.52
CA THR A 35 -21.93 -6.65 -20.90
C THR A 35 -22.29 -6.18 -19.50
N PRO A 36 -23.42 -6.62 -18.93
CA PRO A 36 -23.76 -6.34 -17.54
C PRO A 36 -22.62 -6.68 -16.58
N GLY A 37 -22.27 -5.76 -15.69
CA GLY A 37 -21.18 -5.88 -14.72
C GLY A 37 -19.81 -5.38 -15.20
N ALA A 38 -19.64 -5.13 -16.50
CA ALA A 38 -18.39 -4.57 -17.05
C ALA A 38 -18.36 -3.04 -17.08
N GLU A 39 -19.42 -2.36 -16.64
CA GLU A 39 -19.54 -0.90 -16.67
C GLU A 39 -18.42 -0.18 -15.90
N PRO A 40 -18.00 -0.62 -14.69
CA PRO A 40 -16.89 0.02 -13.99
C PRO A 40 -15.57 -0.04 -14.78
N ALA A 41 -15.30 -1.16 -15.44
CA ALA A 41 -14.09 -1.31 -16.26
C ALA A 41 -14.17 -0.48 -17.54
N ALA A 42 -15.34 -0.38 -18.16
CA ALA A 42 -15.55 0.50 -19.31
C ALA A 42 -15.41 1.99 -18.92
N ALA A 43 -15.87 2.39 -17.73
CA ALA A 43 -15.63 3.73 -17.20
C ALA A 43 -14.13 3.99 -16.98
N LEU A 44 -13.43 3.07 -16.31
CA LEU A 44 -11.99 3.19 -16.07
C LEU A 44 -11.18 3.26 -17.39
N LEU A 45 -11.55 2.45 -18.38
CA LEU A 45 -10.90 2.49 -19.69
C LEU A 45 -11.11 3.85 -20.37
N ARG A 46 -12.32 4.44 -20.28
CA ARG A 46 -12.58 5.79 -20.81
C ARG A 46 -11.77 6.84 -20.07
N ASP A 47 -11.71 6.79 -18.74
CA ASP A 47 -10.92 7.71 -17.92
C ASP A 47 -9.43 7.68 -18.28
N TYR A 48 -8.93 6.51 -18.72
CA TYR A 48 -7.57 6.38 -19.22
C TYR A 48 -7.40 6.77 -20.69
N LEU A 49 -8.39 6.59 -21.57
CA LEU A 49 -8.24 6.93 -22.98
C LEU A 49 -8.54 8.41 -23.26
N GLU A 50 -9.51 9.00 -22.59
CA GLU A 50 -9.99 10.36 -22.87
C GLU A 50 -8.88 11.42 -22.75
N PRO A 51 -8.06 11.44 -21.68
CA PRO A 51 -6.96 12.41 -21.58
C PRO A 51 -5.85 12.21 -22.63
N LEU A 52 -5.64 10.98 -23.12
CA LEU A 52 -4.51 10.63 -24.00
C LEU A 52 -4.86 10.76 -25.48
N THR A 53 -6.13 10.50 -25.80
CA THR A 53 -6.61 10.39 -27.18
C THR A 53 -7.55 11.55 -27.55
N GLY A 54 -8.12 12.25 -26.55
CA GLY A 54 -9.28 13.12 -26.75
C GLY A 54 -10.56 12.35 -27.09
N LEU A 55 -10.49 11.01 -27.12
CA LEU A 55 -11.59 10.12 -27.48
C LEU A 55 -12.17 9.51 -26.22
N ARG A 56 -13.50 9.54 -26.17
CA ARG A 56 -14.27 8.84 -25.15
C ARG A 56 -15.14 7.80 -25.85
N PRO A 57 -14.65 6.56 -26.06
CA PRO A 57 -15.36 5.55 -26.83
C PRO A 57 -16.81 5.36 -26.34
N GLY A 58 -17.75 5.61 -27.25
CA GLY A 58 -19.18 5.42 -27.02
C GLY A 58 -19.56 3.94 -26.93
N HIS A 59 -20.76 3.66 -26.44
CA HIS A 59 -21.30 2.30 -26.45
C HIS A 59 -21.94 1.96 -27.80
N ALA A 60 -21.78 0.72 -28.26
CA ALA A 60 -22.54 0.14 -29.37
C ALA A 60 -22.64 -1.39 -29.20
N GLU A 61 -23.78 -1.98 -29.56
CA GLU A 61 -24.01 -3.44 -29.46
C GLU A 61 -23.07 -4.25 -30.37
N ASP A 62 -22.69 -3.68 -31.51
CA ASP A 62 -21.73 -4.21 -32.48
C ASP A 62 -20.30 -3.66 -32.28
N GLY A 63 -20.03 -3.02 -31.14
CA GLY A 63 -18.72 -2.46 -30.82
C GLY A 63 -17.59 -3.50 -30.88
N THR A 64 -16.50 -3.16 -31.54
CA THR A 64 -15.35 -4.05 -31.78
C THR A 64 -14.43 -4.19 -30.58
N PHE A 65 -14.55 -3.31 -29.58
CA PHE A 65 -13.89 -3.47 -28.28
C PHE A 65 -14.90 -3.99 -27.26
N VAL A 66 -14.82 -5.28 -26.97
CA VAL A 66 -15.76 -5.99 -26.10
C VAL A 66 -15.19 -6.10 -24.69
N LEU A 67 -15.97 -5.66 -23.70
CA LEU A 67 -15.74 -5.87 -22.28
C LEU A 67 -16.84 -6.80 -21.75
N ALA A 68 -16.45 -8.01 -21.34
CA ALA A 68 -17.39 -9.07 -20.96
C ALA A 68 -17.11 -9.64 -19.56
N VAL A 69 -18.05 -9.46 -18.63
CA VAL A 69 -18.08 -10.24 -17.39
C VAL A 69 -18.92 -11.48 -17.62
N ASP A 70 -18.32 -12.64 -17.43
CA ASP A 70 -18.97 -13.95 -17.56
C ASP A 70 -18.62 -14.84 -16.35
N PRO A 71 -19.53 -14.93 -15.36
CA PRO A 71 -19.35 -15.74 -14.16
C PRO A 71 -19.10 -17.24 -14.40
N THR A 72 -19.36 -17.75 -15.61
CA THR A 72 -19.16 -19.15 -15.97
C THR A 72 -17.71 -19.47 -16.38
N LEU A 73 -16.87 -18.45 -16.57
CA LEU A 73 -15.45 -18.61 -16.88
C LEU A 73 -14.70 -19.27 -15.71
N ALA A 74 -14.35 -20.55 -15.88
CA ALA A 74 -13.56 -21.30 -14.91
C ALA A 74 -12.08 -20.89 -14.93
N GLY A 75 -11.39 -21.05 -13.80
CA GLY A 75 -9.94 -20.89 -13.68
C GLY A 75 -9.42 -19.45 -13.60
N LEU A 76 -10.29 -18.43 -13.67
CA LEU A 76 -9.89 -17.02 -13.55
C LEU A 76 -10.04 -16.45 -12.12
N GLY A 77 -10.83 -17.08 -11.25
CA GLY A 77 -11.03 -16.62 -9.87
C GLY A 77 -11.58 -15.19 -9.80
N GLU A 78 -11.24 -14.47 -8.73
CA GLU A 78 -11.77 -13.12 -8.47
C GLU A 78 -11.08 -12.02 -9.28
N GLU A 79 -9.81 -12.21 -9.64
CA GLU A 79 -8.97 -11.15 -10.22
C GLU A 79 -8.37 -11.51 -11.59
N GLY A 80 -8.61 -12.71 -12.09
CA GLY A 80 -8.10 -13.15 -13.38
C GLY A 80 -8.91 -12.64 -14.57
N TYR A 81 -8.25 -12.57 -15.73
CA TYR A 81 -8.84 -12.10 -16.98
C TYR A 81 -8.21 -12.77 -18.20
N GLY A 82 -8.94 -12.74 -19.31
CA GLY A 82 -8.45 -13.04 -20.64
C GLY A 82 -8.53 -11.81 -21.54
N LEU A 83 -7.47 -11.54 -22.30
CA LEU A 83 -7.40 -10.43 -23.26
C LEU A 83 -6.96 -10.96 -24.63
N THR A 84 -7.74 -10.67 -25.66
CA THR A 84 -7.38 -10.95 -27.05
C THR A 84 -7.42 -9.65 -27.84
N VAL A 85 -6.33 -9.31 -28.51
CA VAL A 85 -6.21 -8.16 -29.41
C VAL A 85 -5.92 -8.69 -30.81
N GLY A 86 -6.76 -8.34 -31.77
CA GLY A 86 -6.56 -8.63 -33.19
C GLY A 86 -6.84 -7.39 -34.06
N PRO A 87 -6.61 -7.46 -35.38
CA PRO A 87 -6.74 -6.29 -36.26
C PRO A 87 -8.17 -5.74 -36.38
N HIS A 88 -9.18 -6.55 -36.05
CA HIS A 88 -10.60 -6.19 -36.20
C HIS A 88 -11.36 -6.08 -34.87
N GLY A 89 -10.69 -6.29 -33.73
CA GLY A 89 -11.36 -6.21 -32.44
C GLY A 89 -10.48 -6.54 -31.25
N VAL A 90 -10.99 -6.17 -30.08
CA VAL A 90 -10.44 -6.47 -28.77
C VAL A 90 -11.51 -7.17 -27.94
N LEU A 91 -11.14 -8.27 -27.28
CA LEU A 91 -11.99 -8.93 -26.30
C LEU A 91 -11.27 -8.97 -24.96
N LEU A 92 -11.77 -8.22 -23.99
CA LEU A 92 -11.40 -8.35 -22.58
C LEU A 92 -12.53 -9.04 -21.84
N ARG A 93 -12.22 -10.17 -21.18
CA ARG A 93 -13.20 -10.94 -20.41
C ARG A 93 -12.68 -11.35 -19.04
N ALA A 94 -13.56 -11.46 -18.06
CA ALA A 94 -13.24 -11.92 -16.71
C ALA A 94 -14.45 -12.58 -16.05
N ALA A 95 -14.21 -13.42 -15.04
CA ALA A 95 -15.30 -14.04 -14.26
C ALA A 95 -15.97 -13.04 -13.29
N ARG A 96 -15.25 -11.97 -12.93
CA ARG A 96 -15.63 -10.98 -11.93
C ARG A 96 -15.20 -9.58 -12.35
N PRO A 97 -15.87 -8.51 -11.87
CA PRO A 97 -15.51 -7.13 -12.18
C PRO A 97 -14.05 -6.78 -11.86
N THR A 98 -13.48 -7.27 -10.76
CA THR A 98 -12.08 -6.98 -10.39
C THR A 98 -11.09 -7.47 -11.44
N GLY A 99 -11.32 -8.65 -12.03
CA GLY A 99 -10.51 -9.15 -13.15
C GLY A 99 -10.55 -8.23 -14.37
N MET A 100 -11.71 -7.61 -14.66
CA MET A 100 -11.80 -6.61 -15.73
C MET A 100 -10.91 -5.40 -15.44
N LEU A 101 -10.87 -4.91 -14.20
CA LEU A 101 -10.00 -3.79 -13.82
C LEU A 101 -8.51 -4.14 -14.00
N ARG A 102 -8.09 -5.38 -13.70
CA ARG A 102 -6.73 -5.87 -13.97
C ARG A 102 -6.41 -5.91 -15.46
N GLY A 103 -7.37 -6.36 -16.27
CA GLY A 103 -7.25 -6.38 -17.71
C GLY A 103 -7.13 -4.99 -18.34
N VAL A 104 -7.89 -4.01 -17.85
CA VAL A 104 -7.77 -2.61 -18.28
C VAL A 104 -6.36 -2.07 -18.03
N GLN A 105 -5.71 -2.42 -16.93
CA GLN A 105 -4.32 -2.01 -16.67
C GLN A 105 -3.33 -2.65 -17.64
N THR A 106 -3.58 -3.89 -18.07
CA THR A 106 -2.78 -4.51 -19.14
C THR A 106 -3.01 -3.84 -20.48
N VAL A 107 -4.25 -3.48 -20.82
CA VAL A 107 -4.54 -2.65 -22.01
C VAL A 107 -3.78 -1.33 -21.94
N ARG A 108 -3.79 -0.67 -20.78
CA ARG A 108 -3.05 0.58 -20.54
C ARG A 108 -1.54 0.43 -20.76
N GLN A 109 -0.94 -0.69 -20.34
CA GLN A 109 0.49 -0.95 -20.59
C GLN A 109 0.80 -1.35 -22.04
N LEU A 110 -0.17 -1.91 -22.78
CA LEU A 110 -0.01 -2.28 -24.20
C LEU A 110 -0.09 -1.07 -25.14
N LEU A 111 -0.61 0.07 -24.68
CA LEU A 111 -0.50 1.33 -25.41
C LEU A 111 0.98 1.73 -25.55
N PRO A 112 1.35 2.47 -26.61
CA PRO A 112 2.67 3.10 -26.71
C PRO A 112 2.95 3.94 -25.45
N TYR A 113 4.20 3.96 -24.95
CA TYR A 113 4.51 4.63 -23.69
C TYR A 113 4.25 6.14 -23.79
N GLU A 114 4.38 6.74 -24.98
CA GLU A 114 4.08 8.14 -25.24
C GLU A 114 2.60 8.48 -25.00
N ALA A 115 1.71 7.50 -25.14
CA ALA A 115 0.31 7.68 -24.78
C ALA A 115 0.16 8.01 -23.30
N LEU A 116 1.05 7.50 -22.43
CA LEU A 116 0.95 7.66 -20.98
C LEU A 116 1.40 9.02 -20.46
N SER A 117 2.09 9.84 -21.26
CA SER A 117 2.57 11.16 -20.81
C SER A 117 1.49 12.24 -20.76
N GLY A 118 0.40 12.07 -21.49
CA GLY A 118 -0.67 13.07 -21.57
C GLY A 118 -0.28 14.38 -22.28
N GLU A 119 0.98 14.50 -22.75
CA GLU A 119 1.50 15.68 -23.45
C GLU A 119 1.16 15.65 -24.96
N LEU A 120 1.00 14.47 -25.54
CA LEU A 120 0.62 14.31 -26.95
C LEU A 120 -0.89 14.42 -27.15
N ARG A 121 -1.40 15.64 -27.03
CA ARG A 121 -2.74 15.98 -27.53
C ARG A 121 -2.69 16.04 -29.06
N GLY A 122 -3.37 15.12 -29.74
CA GLY A 122 -3.59 15.20 -31.18
C GLY A 122 -3.05 14.04 -32.03
N ALA A 123 -2.70 12.89 -31.44
CA ALA A 123 -2.55 11.67 -32.24
C ALA A 123 -3.93 11.25 -32.79
N ASP A 124 -4.08 11.15 -34.11
CA ASP A 124 -5.34 10.74 -34.76
C ASP A 124 -5.81 9.32 -34.35
N HIS A 125 -4.88 8.50 -33.85
CA HIS A 125 -5.13 7.15 -33.38
C HIS A 125 -3.99 6.63 -32.49
N TRP A 126 -4.30 5.56 -31.74
CA TRP A 126 -3.33 4.73 -31.04
C TRP A 126 -3.46 3.28 -31.48
N GLU A 127 -2.43 2.48 -31.26
CA GLU A 127 -2.42 1.08 -31.65
C GLU A 127 -2.14 0.14 -30.48
N LEU A 128 -2.90 -0.95 -30.40
CA LEU A 128 -2.60 -2.07 -29.52
C LEU A 128 -1.97 -3.20 -30.35
N PRO A 129 -0.83 -3.78 -29.93
CA PRO A 129 -0.25 -4.92 -30.62
C PRO A 129 -1.15 -6.15 -30.50
N GLY A 130 -1.20 -6.97 -31.55
CA GLY A 130 -1.91 -8.24 -31.52
C GLY A 130 -1.34 -9.17 -30.43
N VAL A 131 -2.19 -9.59 -29.49
CA VAL A 131 -1.81 -10.46 -28.37
C VAL A 131 -2.97 -11.35 -27.94
N GLU A 132 -2.63 -12.47 -27.31
CA GLU A 132 -3.55 -13.28 -26.51
C GLU A 132 -2.95 -13.48 -25.12
N ILE A 133 -3.68 -13.07 -24.08
CA ILE A 133 -3.25 -13.07 -22.69
C ILE A 133 -4.29 -13.81 -21.85
N THR A 134 -3.84 -14.65 -20.93
CA THR A 134 -4.63 -15.19 -19.82
C THR A 134 -3.82 -15.01 -18.56
N ASP A 135 -4.40 -14.39 -17.55
CA ASP A 135 -3.64 -13.90 -16.43
C ASP A 135 -4.44 -13.99 -15.13
N VAL A 136 -3.78 -14.45 -14.06
CA VAL A 136 -4.37 -14.69 -12.74
C VAL A 136 -3.28 -14.41 -11.70
N PRO A 137 -3.56 -13.65 -10.61
CA PRO A 137 -2.56 -13.43 -9.59
C PRO A 137 -2.31 -14.70 -8.76
N HIS A 138 -1.05 -14.92 -8.38
CA HIS A 138 -0.63 -16.00 -7.51
C HIS A 138 -0.93 -15.73 -6.02
N ARG A 139 -0.86 -14.46 -5.59
CA ARG A 139 -1.12 -14.07 -4.20
C ARG A 139 -2.32 -13.11 -4.12
N PRO A 140 -3.29 -13.32 -3.21
CA PRO A 140 -4.43 -12.41 -3.04
C PRO A 140 -4.05 -11.06 -2.41
N TRP A 141 -2.91 -10.96 -1.72
CA TRP A 141 -2.43 -9.70 -1.13
C TRP A 141 -1.18 -9.17 -1.84
N ARG A 142 -1.27 -7.95 -2.39
CA ARG A 142 -0.18 -7.28 -3.11
C ARG A 142 -0.19 -5.82 -2.71
N GLY A 143 0.47 -5.53 -1.59
CA GLY A 143 0.32 -4.26 -0.88
C GLY A 143 1.46 -3.28 -1.05
N ALA A 144 1.16 -2.01 -0.85
CA ALA A 144 2.14 -0.97 -0.54
C ALA A 144 1.60 -0.12 0.61
N MET A 145 2.44 0.13 1.61
CA MET A 145 2.15 1.05 2.70
C MET A 145 2.77 2.42 2.42
N LEU A 146 2.00 3.47 2.69
CA LEU A 146 2.48 4.83 2.70
C LEU A 146 2.23 5.46 4.08
N ASP A 147 3.33 5.88 4.72
CA ASP A 147 3.31 6.68 5.94
C ASP A 147 2.97 8.14 5.63
N VAL A 148 1.80 8.57 6.09
CA VAL A 148 1.35 9.97 6.03
C VAL A 148 1.35 10.63 7.41
N ALA A 149 1.68 9.87 8.45
CA ALA A 149 1.78 10.36 9.82
C ALA A 149 3.07 11.15 10.03
N ARG A 150 4.22 10.66 9.55
CA ARG A 150 5.51 11.36 9.70
C ARG A 150 5.58 12.59 8.79
N HIS A 151 5.28 12.42 7.49
CA HIS A 151 5.09 13.55 6.58
C HIS A 151 3.76 13.45 5.81
N PHE A 152 2.90 14.45 6.02
CA PHE A 152 1.57 14.51 5.43
C PHE A 152 1.64 14.66 3.92
N GLN A 153 0.80 13.92 3.21
CA GLN A 153 0.62 14.03 1.76
C GLN A 153 -0.82 14.41 1.43
N PRO A 154 -1.06 15.33 0.47
CA PRO A 154 -2.40 15.73 0.08
C PRO A 154 -3.14 14.56 -0.60
N VAL A 155 -4.48 14.54 -0.48
CA VAL A 155 -5.30 13.45 -1.05
C VAL A 155 -5.16 13.33 -2.57
N SER A 156 -4.88 14.43 -3.27
CA SER A 156 -4.59 14.43 -4.71
C SER A 156 -3.37 13.55 -5.04
N TYR A 157 -2.35 13.59 -4.19
CA TYR A 157 -1.19 12.73 -4.33
C TYR A 157 -1.52 11.27 -4.02
N LEU A 158 -2.32 11.00 -2.99
CA LEU A 158 -2.75 9.63 -2.69
C LEU A 158 -3.49 8.99 -3.87
N ARG A 159 -4.32 9.76 -4.60
CA ARG A 159 -4.95 9.30 -5.85
C ARG A 159 -3.91 8.94 -6.92
N ARG A 160 -2.88 9.77 -7.12
CA ARG A 160 -1.77 9.45 -8.03
C ARG A 160 -1.05 8.18 -7.61
N TYR A 161 -0.78 8.00 -6.32
CA TYR A 161 -0.15 6.78 -5.81
C TYR A 161 -1.01 5.55 -6.10
N VAL A 162 -2.33 5.63 -5.87
CA VAL A 162 -3.30 4.59 -6.23
C VAL A 162 -3.26 4.24 -7.73
N ASP A 163 -3.14 5.24 -8.63
CA ASP A 163 -3.01 4.98 -10.07
C ASP A 163 -1.73 4.18 -10.39
N LEU A 164 -0.63 4.49 -9.71
CA LEU A 164 0.64 3.76 -9.87
C LEU A 164 0.55 2.35 -9.30
N LEU A 165 -0.10 2.15 -8.15
CA LEU A 165 -0.36 0.81 -7.60
C LEU A 165 -1.21 -0.03 -8.56
N ALA A 166 -2.31 0.55 -9.05
CA ALA A 166 -3.23 -0.12 -9.96
C ALA A 166 -2.55 -0.50 -11.29
N LEU A 167 -1.72 0.38 -11.86
CA LEU A 167 -0.95 0.10 -13.08
C LEU A 167 -0.13 -1.18 -12.94
N HIS A 168 0.45 -1.41 -11.76
CA HIS A 168 1.27 -2.59 -11.45
C HIS A 168 0.45 -3.72 -10.80
N LYS A 169 -0.88 -3.63 -10.82
CA LYS A 169 -1.81 -4.63 -10.26
C LYS A 169 -1.62 -4.92 -8.77
N LEU A 170 -1.02 -3.99 -8.02
CA LEU A 170 -1.04 -3.96 -6.56
C LEU A 170 -2.46 -3.61 -6.12
N ASN A 171 -2.98 -4.27 -5.09
CA ASN A 171 -4.40 -4.23 -4.74
C ASN A 171 -4.68 -3.73 -3.32
N VAL A 172 -3.65 -3.43 -2.53
CA VAL A 172 -3.81 -2.84 -1.20
C VAL A 172 -2.94 -1.59 -1.08
N LEU A 173 -3.58 -0.47 -0.76
CA LEU A 173 -2.92 0.70 -0.19
C LEU A 173 -3.09 0.62 1.33
N HIS A 174 -2.02 0.31 2.04
CA HIS A 174 -1.98 0.40 3.49
C HIS A 174 -1.66 1.86 3.87
N LEU A 175 -2.63 2.56 4.44
CA LEU A 175 -2.50 3.98 4.78
C LEU A 175 -2.24 4.12 6.27
N HIS A 176 -0.98 4.41 6.61
CA HIS A 176 -0.52 4.61 7.98
C HIS A 176 -0.87 6.03 8.44
N LEU A 177 -2.02 6.17 9.10
CA LEU A 177 -2.71 7.45 9.35
C LEU A 177 -2.31 8.13 10.66
N THR A 178 -1.70 7.42 11.59
CA THR A 178 -1.47 7.92 12.95
C THR A 178 -0.13 7.44 13.48
N ASP A 179 0.63 8.35 14.08
CA ASP A 179 1.87 8.04 14.78
C ASP A 179 2.16 9.14 15.82
N ASP A 180 3.33 9.07 16.45
CA ASP A 180 3.79 10.04 17.45
C ASP A 180 3.91 11.47 16.91
N GLN A 181 4.29 11.61 15.64
CA GLN A 181 4.55 12.89 14.98
C GLN A 181 3.33 13.44 14.22
N GLY A 182 2.20 12.73 14.25
CA GLY A 182 0.95 13.25 13.71
C GLY A 182 -0.21 12.29 13.62
N TRP A 183 -1.41 12.86 13.71
CA TRP A 183 -2.69 12.18 13.51
C TRP A 183 -3.43 12.76 12.31
N ARG A 184 -3.73 11.93 11.30
CA ARG A 184 -4.19 12.41 9.98
C ARG A 184 -5.67 12.17 9.69
N MET A 185 -6.36 11.33 10.46
CA MET A 185 -7.76 11.01 10.23
C MET A 185 -8.70 11.80 11.14
N PRO A 186 -9.80 12.41 10.64
CA PRO A 186 -10.75 13.07 11.52
C PRO A 186 -11.62 12.02 12.24
N VAL A 187 -11.86 12.23 13.53
CA VAL A 187 -12.78 11.44 14.36
C VAL A 187 -13.77 12.42 14.96
N ALA A 188 -15.04 12.35 14.55
CA ALA A 188 -16.07 13.32 14.91
C ALA A 188 -16.28 13.41 16.43
N ALA A 189 -16.21 12.28 17.13
CA ALA A 189 -16.30 12.25 18.60
C ALA A 189 -15.09 12.90 19.29
N HIS A 190 -13.95 12.99 18.60
CA HIS A 190 -12.66 13.38 19.17
C HIS A 190 -11.91 14.38 18.26
N PRO A 191 -12.46 15.59 18.04
CA PRO A 191 -11.94 16.55 17.05
C PRO A 191 -10.51 17.02 17.35
N ARG A 192 -10.09 17.00 18.63
CA ARG A 192 -8.74 17.42 19.01
C ARG A 192 -7.64 16.51 18.46
N LEU A 193 -7.98 15.28 18.04
CA LEU A 193 -7.03 14.39 17.37
C LEU A 193 -6.44 15.05 16.13
N THR A 194 -7.24 15.79 15.35
CA THR A 194 -6.73 16.56 14.20
C THR A 194 -6.41 18.02 14.53
N GLU A 195 -7.15 18.68 15.42
CA GLU A 195 -6.90 20.09 15.78
C GLU A 195 -5.55 20.28 16.50
N VAL A 196 -5.17 19.32 17.36
CA VAL A 196 -3.89 19.31 18.08
C VAL A 196 -2.96 18.28 17.46
N GLY A 197 -3.38 17.02 17.41
CA GLY A 197 -2.53 15.90 16.95
C GLY A 197 -2.14 15.99 15.47
N GLY A 198 -2.83 16.80 14.66
CA GLY A 198 -2.51 16.99 13.24
C GLY A 198 -1.31 17.90 12.96
N ARG A 199 -0.67 18.48 13.98
CA ARG A 199 0.39 19.50 13.79
C ARG A 199 1.52 19.33 14.82
N ARG A 200 2.76 19.52 14.40
CA ARG A 200 3.95 19.60 15.26
C ARG A 200 4.72 20.89 14.99
N ALA A 201 5.53 21.32 15.96
CA ALA A 201 6.23 22.60 15.91
C ALA A 201 7.41 22.61 14.92
N GLU A 202 8.09 21.47 14.75
CA GLU A 202 9.29 21.31 13.93
C GLU A 202 9.57 19.82 13.69
N SER A 203 10.56 19.49 12.88
CA SER A 203 10.99 18.12 12.60
C SER A 203 12.48 17.92 12.84
N MET A 204 12.84 16.78 13.43
CA MET A 204 14.23 16.35 13.59
C MET A 204 14.91 16.18 12.23
N VAL A 205 16.12 16.71 12.10
CA VAL A 205 16.95 16.57 10.89
C VAL A 205 18.06 15.57 11.16
N GLY A 206 18.10 14.51 10.37
CA GLY A 206 19.06 13.41 10.52
C GLY A 206 18.47 12.19 11.25
N PRO A 207 19.30 11.17 11.53
CA PRO A 207 18.86 9.92 12.15
C PRO A 207 18.27 10.12 13.54
N ALA A 208 17.49 9.15 14.01
CA ALA A 208 17.00 9.11 15.38
C ALA A 208 18.15 9.33 16.38
N GLY A 209 17.89 10.17 17.38
CA GLY A 209 18.91 10.64 18.33
C GLY A 209 19.62 11.93 17.91
N SER A 210 19.36 12.49 16.72
CA SER A 210 19.85 13.81 16.34
C SER A 210 19.30 14.92 17.25
N GLU A 211 20.11 15.95 17.47
CA GLU A 211 19.73 17.15 18.24
C GLU A 211 19.40 18.35 17.34
N ARG A 212 19.48 18.18 16.01
CA ARG A 212 19.15 19.23 15.04
C ARG A 212 17.69 19.14 14.63
N PHE A 213 17.04 20.30 14.51
CA PHE A 213 15.68 20.46 14.03
C PHE A 213 15.63 21.51 12.90
N ASP A 214 14.58 21.43 12.07
CA ASP A 214 14.37 22.36 10.96
C ASP A 214 13.72 23.69 11.39
N GLY A 215 13.11 23.77 12.57
CA GLY A 215 12.37 24.94 13.03
C GLY A 215 11.10 25.24 12.23
N LEU A 216 10.62 24.30 11.40
CA LEU A 216 9.50 24.50 10.49
C LEU A 216 8.25 23.73 10.96
N PRO A 217 7.16 24.43 11.30
CA PRO A 217 5.90 23.77 11.64
C PRO A 217 5.41 22.87 10.50
N HIS A 218 5.10 21.63 10.84
CA HIS A 218 4.56 20.64 9.90
C HIS A 218 3.19 20.14 10.36
N GLY A 219 2.27 19.94 9.43
CA GLY A 219 0.97 19.40 9.77
C GLY A 219 0.07 19.13 8.57
N GLY A 220 -1.14 18.72 8.90
CA GLY A 220 -2.16 18.34 7.92
C GLY A 220 -2.99 17.18 8.45
N SER A 221 -4.25 17.16 8.06
CA SER A 221 -5.17 16.05 8.30
C SER A 221 -6.15 16.01 7.15
N TYR A 222 -6.68 14.82 6.86
CA TYR A 222 -7.74 14.67 5.89
C TYR A 222 -9.08 15.08 6.49
N THR A 223 -10.02 15.43 5.62
CA THR A 223 -11.44 15.44 5.94
C THR A 223 -12.05 14.06 5.68
N ARG A 224 -13.20 13.78 6.30
CA ARG A 224 -13.94 12.54 6.05
C ARG A 224 -14.33 12.40 4.57
N ALA A 225 -14.67 13.53 3.92
CA ALA A 225 -15.03 13.57 2.50
C ALA A 225 -13.84 13.25 1.58
N GLU A 226 -12.64 13.75 1.89
CA GLU A 226 -11.43 13.43 1.13
C GLU A 226 -11.08 11.94 1.22
N LEU A 227 -11.13 11.36 2.42
CA LEU A 227 -10.89 9.93 2.63
C LEU A 227 -11.95 9.05 1.96
N ALA A 228 -13.24 9.40 2.08
CA ALA A 228 -14.32 8.69 1.38
C ALA A 228 -14.13 8.76 -0.15
N GLY A 229 -13.75 9.92 -0.66
CA GLY A 229 -13.42 10.12 -2.07
C GLY A 229 -12.21 9.30 -2.51
N LEU A 230 -11.17 9.19 -1.67
CA LEU A 230 -10.01 8.33 -1.94
C LEU A 230 -10.39 6.85 -1.97
N VAL A 231 -11.19 6.39 -1.01
CA VAL A 231 -11.70 5.01 -0.95
C VAL A 231 -12.46 4.67 -2.23
N GLY A 232 -13.40 5.52 -2.65
CA GLY A 232 -14.14 5.32 -3.91
C GLY A 232 -13.23 5.33 -5.14
N TYR A 233 -12.26 6.25 -5.18
CA TYR A 233 -11.29 6.34 -6.27
C TYR A 233 -10.40 5.09 -6.39
N ALA A 234 -9.95 4.57 -5.25
CA ALA A 234 -9.16 3.35 -5.16
C ALA A 234 -9.97 2.11 -5.56
N ALA A 235 -11.20 1.99 -5.07
CA ALA A 235 -12.10 0.89 -5.42
C ALA A 235 -12.36 0.82 -6.93
N ALA A 236 -12.56 1.97 -7.59
CA ALA A 236 -12.72 2.05 -9.05
C ALA A 236 -11.50 1.53 -9.85
N ARG A 237 -10.34 1.42 -9.21
CA ARG A 237 -9.08 0.89 -9.77
C ARG A 237 -8.71 -0.49 -9.23
N GLY A 238 -9.61 -1.10 -8.45
CA GLY A 238 -9.38 -2.39 -7.81
C GLY A 238 -8.32 -2.33 -6.70
N VAL A 239 -8.15 -1.18 -6.05
CA VAL A 239 -7.26 -1.02 -4.89
C VAL A 239 -8.12 -0.86 -3.63
N THR A 240 -7.86 -1.69 -2.63
CA THR A 240 -8.47 -1.56 -1.30
C THR A 240 -7.61 -0.63 -0.45
N VAL A 241 -8.23 0.33 0.24
CA VAL A 241 -7.53 1.15 1.24
C VAL A 241 -7.66 0.46 2.60
N LEU A 242 -6.54 -0.04 3.12
CA LEU A 242 -6.41 -0.57 4.47
C LEU A 242 -6.01 0.58 5.40
N PRO A 243 -6.88 1.03 6.32
CA PRO A 243 -6.50 2.05 7.30
C PRO A 243 -5.67 1.44 8.43
N GLU A 244 -4.72 2.20 8.94
CA GLU A 244 -4.04 1.93 10.20
C GLU A 244 -4.27 3.05 11.21
N VAL A 245 -4.75 2.66 12.39
CA VAL A 245 -4.68 3.46 13.61
C VAL A 245 -3.88 2.65 14.62
N GLY A 246 -2.59 2.95 14.73
CA GLY A 246 -1.63 2.18 15.51
C GLY A 246 -1.72 2.45 17.00
N VAL A 247 -1.83 1.39 17.80
CA VAL A 247 -1.87 1.43 19.28
C VAL A 247 -1.24 0.15 19.87
N PRO A 248 -0.79 0.13 21.14
CA PRO A 248 -0.76 1.23 22.12
C PRO A 248 0.53 2.06 22.15
N GLY A 249 1.56 1.65 21.42
CA GLY A 249 2.70 2.50 21.06
C GLY A 249 2.32 3.51 19.96
N HIS A 250 3.29 4.32 19.51
CA HIS A 250 3.10 5.28 18.41
C HIS A 250 1.88 6.21 18.58
N ALA A 251 1.57 6.58 19.82
CA ALA A 251 0.32 7.24 20.19
C ALA A 251 0.52 8.68 20.68
N ARG A 252 1.73 9.25 20.60
CA ARG A 252 2.02 10.56 21.21
C ARG A 252 1.18 11.71 20.64
N ALA A 253 0.79 11.68 19.38
CA ALA A 253 -0.13 12.68 18.84
C ALA A 253 -1.52 12.64 19.52
N ALA A 254 -2.02 11.43 19.83
CA ALA A 254 -3.27 11.26 20.57
C ALA A 254 -3.12 11.68 22.03
N LEU A 255 -1.98 11.38 22.67
CA LEU A 255 -1.68 11.81 24.04
C LEU A 255 -1.57 13.34 24.16
N ALA A 256 -0.98 14.02 23.17
CA ALA A 256 -0.91 15.48 23.12
C ALA A 256 -2.32 16.10 23.01
N ALA A 257 -3.18 15.51 22.18
CA ALA A 257 -4.57 15.92 22.04
C ALA A 257 -5.41 15.63 23.29
N TYR A 258 -5.21 14.48 23.92
CA TYR A 258 -5.98 14.00 25.07
C TYR A 258 -5.05 13.37 26.13
N PRO A 259 -4.43 14.19 27.00
CA PRO A 259 -3.49 13.69 28.02
C PRO A 259 -4.06 12.62 28.95
N ALA A 260 -5.38 12.64 29.17
CA ALA A 260 -6.10 11.64 29.96
C ALA A 260 -5.95 10.19 29.45
N LEU A 261 -5.49 9.99 28.21
CA LEU A 261 -5.26 8.68 27.63
C LEU A 261 -3.94 8.02 28.08
N GLY A 262 -3.01 8.78 28.67
CA GLY A 262 -1.68 8.28 29.05
C GLY A 262 -1.59 7.75 30.48
N ASN A 263 -0.40 7.30 30.86
CA ASN A 263 -0.07 6.88 32.24
C ASN A 263 0.09 8.06 33.22
N HIS A 264 0.38 9.25 32.69
CA HIS A 264 0.61 10.49 33.44
C HIS A 264 -0.32 11.61 32.92
N PRO A 265 -1.63 11.57 33.25
CA PRO A 265 -2.62 12.49 32.68
C PRO A 265 -2.42 13.97 33.04
N GLU A 266 -1.67 14.24 34.11
CA GLU A 266 -1.22 15.57 34.51
C GLU A 266 -0.14 16.14 33.57
N ARG A 267 0.63 15.29 32.89
CA ARG A 267 1.69 15.71 31.98
C ARG A 267 1.09 16.31 30.72
N ARG A 268 1.58 17.49 30.34
CA ARG A 268 1.30 18.08 29.03
C ARG A 268 2.38 17.63 28.07
N LEU A 269 1.94 16.97 26.99
CA LEU A 269 2.80 16.50 25.92
C LEU A 269 2.50 17.31 24.67
N ASP A 270 3.56 17.66 23.94
CA ASP A 270 3.44 18.10 22.55
C ASP A 270 3.50 16.90 21.61
N VAL A 271 2.92 17.07 20.42
CA VAL A 271 3.10 16.14 19.30
C VAL A 271 4.59 16.01 19.02
N TRP A 272 5.07 14.79 18.80
CA TRP A 272 6.50 14.52 18.82
C TRP A 272 7.19 15.14 17.60
N THR A 273 8.34 15.77 17.84
CA THR A 273 9.18 16.39 16.80
C THR A 273 10.37 15.51 16.41
N ARG A 274 10.45 14.31 17.00
CA ARG A 274 11.58 13.39 16.91
C ARG A 274 11.19 12.08 16.20
N TRP A 275 12.19 11.41 15.64
CA TRP A 275 12.08 10.06 15.09
C TRP A 275 12.50 9.01 16.12
N GLY A 276 12.07 7.76 15.91
CA GLY A 276 12.42 6.60 16.74
C GLY A 276 11.25 6.06 17.53
N VAL A 277 11.54 5.36 18.62
CA VAL A 277 10.53 4.71 19.47
C VAL A 277 10.19 5.61 20.65
N CYS A 278 8.94 6.06 20.74
CA CYS A 278 8.48 6.88 21.86
C CYS A 278 8.20 6.01 23.10
N THR A 279 8.66 6.46 24.27
CA THR A 279 8.36 5.77 25.54
C THR A 279 7.04 6.23 26.17
N ASP A 280 6.45 7.33 25.68
CA ASP A 280 5.15 7.81 26.16
C ASP A 280 4.06 7.00 25.43
N VAL A 281 3.46 6.03 26.12
CA VAL A 281 2.49 5.08 25.54
C VAL A 281 1.09 5.28 26.13
N LEU A 282 0.09 4.68 25.50
CA LEU A 282 -1.27 4.70 26.04
C LEU A 282 -1.36 4.03 27.42
N GLY A 283 -2.22 4.56 28.28
CA GLY A 283 -2.66 3.87 29.48
C GLY A 283 -3.59 2.68 29.17
N VAL A 284 -3.88 1.87 30.19
CA VAL A 284 -4.67 0.63 30.07
C VAL A 284 -6.02 0.69 30.80
N GLY A 285 -6.53 1.91 31.00
CA GLY A 285 -7.84 2.18 31.59
C GLY A 285 -8.99 1.84 30.63
N ASP A 286 -10.18 1.55 31.17
CA ASP A 286 -11.37 1.28 30.35
C ASP A 286 -11.74 2.48 29.46
N HIS A 287 -11.55 3.71 29.97
CA HIS A 287 -11.77 4.93 29.20
C HIS A 287 -10.85 5.04 27.97
N VAL A 288 -9.65 4.46 28.02
CA VAL A 288 -8.73 4.42 26.88
C VAL A 288 -9.23 3.41 25.85
N LEU A 289 -9.65 2.22 26.29
CA LEU A 289 -10.24 1.22 25.39
C LEU A 289 -11.51 1.75 24.73
N ASP A 290 -12.38 2.43 25.49
CA ASP A 290 -13.61 3.01 24.97
C ASP A 290 -13.34 4.12 23.96
N PHE A 291 -12.35 4.99 24.22
CA PHE A 291 -11.89 5.99 23.25
C PHE A 291 -11.49 5.34 21.92
N PHE A 292 -10.64 4.31 21.96
CA PHE A 292 -10.18 3.66 20.72
C PHE A 292 -11.23 2.78 20.06
N ARG A 293 -12.22 2.26 20.79
CA ARG A 293 -13.41 1.64 20.19
C ARG A 293 -14.19 2.66 19.38
N THR A 294 -14.47 3.84 19.93
CA THR A 294 -15.13 4.93 19.20
C THR A 294 -14.33 5.36 17.96
N VAL A 295 -13.00 5.48 18.07
CA VAL A 295 -12.15 5.75 16.90
C VAL A 295 -12.29 4.66 15.83
N LEU A 296 -12.23 3.39 16.23
CA LEU A 296 -12.30 2.26 15.31
C LEU A 296 -13.69 2.09 14.68
N ASP A 297 -14.77 2.41 15.38
CA ASP A 297 -16.11 2.48 14.81
C ASP A 297 -16.12 3.47 13.64
N GLU A 298 -15.58 4.69 13.82
CA GLU A 298 -15.51 5.68 12.74
C GLU A 298 -14.56 5.27 11.59
N VAL A 299 -13.47 4.55 11.89
CA VAL A 299 -12.59 3.92 10.88
C VAL A 299 -13.37 2.90 10.06
N MET A 300 -14.06 1.97 10.71
CA MET A 300 -14.79 0.88 10.04
C MET A 300 -16.00 1.37 9.24
N ASP A 301 -16.59 2.50 9.64
CA ASP A 301 -17.65 3.18 8.90
C ASP A 301 -17.13 3.85 7.62
N LEU A 302 -15.90 4.39 7.66
CA LEU A 302 -15.31 5.12 6.54
C LEU A 302 -14.61 4.21 5.53
N PHE A 303 -13.97 3.15 6.02
CA PHE A 303 -13.16 2.25 5.21
C PHE A 303 -13.86 0.89 5.05
N PRO A 304 -14.37 0.54 3.85
CA PRO A 304 -15.10 -0.69 3.62
C PRO A 304 -14.22 -1.95 3.60
N SER A 305 -12.90 -1.80 3.75
CA SER A 305 -11.94 -2.90 3.80
C SER A 305 -12.39 -3.98 4.80
N ALA A 306 -12.25 -5.25 4.42
CA ALA A 306 -12.48 -6.36 5.35
C ALA A 306 -11.44 -6.38 6.48
N HIS A 307 -10.28 -5.75 6.25
CA HIS A 307 -9.16 -5.66 7.18
C HIS A 307 -9.02 -4.24 7.75
N VAL A 308 -8.63 -4.14 9.03
CA VAL A 308 -8.28 -2.89 9.72
C VAL A 308 -6.96 -3.10 10.46
N HIS A 309 -5.96 -2.25 10.23
CA HIS A 309 -4.67 -2.36 10.90
C HIS A 309 -4.69 -1.62 12.24
N ILE A 310 -4.27 -2.30 13.31
CA ILE A 310 -4.31 -1.78 14.69
C ILE A 310 -2.91 -1.45 15.25
N GLY A 311 -1.87 -1.58 14.44
CA GLY A 311 -0.47 -1.37 14.83
C GLY A 311 0.05 -2.50 15.69
N GLY A 312 0.46 -2.18 16.91
CA GLY A 312 1.02 -3.11 17.91
C GLY A 312 2.54 -3.28 17.84
N ASP A 313 3.22 -2.48 17.03
CA ASP A 313 4.67 -2.39 16.95
C ASP A 313 5.25 -1.47 18.04
N GLU A 314 6.52 -1.72 18.34
CA GLU A 314 7.42 -0.86 19.12
C GLU A 314 6.76 -0.12 20.30
N CYS A 315 6.14 -0.88 21.21
CA CYS A 315 5.53 -0.37 22.42
C CYS A 315 6.43 -0.65 23.65
N PRO A 316 7.30 0.29 24.08
CA PRO A 316 7.99 0.19 25.36
C PRO A 316 7.00 0.05 26.51
N THR A 317 7.24 -0.89 27.41
CA THR A 317 6.33 -1.19 28.53
C THR A 317 6.76 -0.52 29.84
N THR A 318 7.81 0.30 29.80
CA THR A 318 8.41 0.96 30.97
C THR A 318 7.39 1.78 31.77
N GLU A 319 6.58 2.62 31.11
CA GLU A 319 5.56 3.41 31.82
C GLU A 319 4.52 2.52 32.53
N TRP A 320 4.19 1.35 31.98
CA TRP A 320 3.26 0.43 32.62
C TRP A 320 3.86 -0.30 33.82
N GLU A 321 5.17 -0.56 33.80
CA GLU A 321 5.87 -1.16 34.93
C GLU A 321 5.88 -0.24 36.16
N GLU A 322 5.84 1.07 35.93
CA GLU A 322 5.87 2.10 36.97
C GLU A 322 4.47 2.66 37.32
N SER A 323 3.48 2.46 36.45
CA SER A 323 2.12 2.98 36.60
C SER A 323 1.29 2.15 37.59
N PRO A 324 0.79 2.75 38.71
CA PRO A 324 -0.09 2.05 39.64
C PRO A 324 -1.38 1.53 38.98
N ALA A 325 -1.91 2.27 38.00
CA ALA A 325 -3.11 1.87 37.27
C ALA A 325 -2.84 0.64 36.38
N ALA A 326 -1.67 0.59 35.73
CA ALA A 326 -1.28 -0.55 34.91
C ALA A 326 -0.98 -1.79 35.76
N LEU A 327 -0.27 -1.63 36.89
CA LEU A 327 -0.05 -2.71 37.86
C LEU A 327 -1.37 -3.29 38.37
N ALA A 328 -2.32 -2.44 38.75
CA ALA A 328 -3.65 -2.86 39.18
C ALA A 328 -4.44 -3.55 38.07
N ARG A 329 -4.35 -3.07 36.82
CA ARG A 329 -4.95 -3.74 35.66
C ARG A 329 -4.34 -5.13 35.46
N ALA A 330 -3.02 -5.26 35.43
CA ALA A 330 -2.36 -6.55 35.24
C ALA A 330 -2.79 -7.57 36.30
N ALA A 331 -2.88 -7.15 37.57
CA ALA A 331 -3.37 -8.00 38.65
C ALA A 331 -4.85 -8.40 38.48
N ARG A 332 -5.74 -7.43 38.14
CA ARG A 332 -7.17 -7.70 37.92
C ARG A 332 -7.42 -8.69 36.78
N GLU A 333 -6.64 -8.60 35.70
CA GLU A 333 -6.77 -9.46 34.52
C GLU A 333 -6.00 -10.78 34.67
N GLY A 334 -5.35 -11.03 35.82
CA GLY A 334 -4.61 -12.27 36.08
C GLY A 334 -3.37 -12.45 35.20
N LEU A 335 -2.75 -11.35 34.76
CA LEU A 335 -1.57 -11.37 33.91
C LEU A 335 -0.29 -11.57 34.73
N SER A 336 0.76 -12.10 34.10
CA SER A 336 2.07 -12.32 34.74
C SER A 336 2.78 -11.03 35.17
N GLY A 337 2.35 -9.87 34.65
CA GLY A 337 2.86 -8.55 35.02
C GLY A 337 2.51 -7.49 33.96
N PRO A 338 2.91 -6.23 34.17
CA PRO A 338 2.54 -5.12 33.27
C PRO A 338 2.99 -5.30 31.82
N ARG A 339 4.12 -5.97 31.55
CA ARG A 339 4.55 -6.24 30.17
C ARG A 339 3.54 -7.04 29.36
N ALA A 340 2.81 -7.95 30.01
CA ALA A 340 1.77 -8.76 29.36
C ALA A 340 0.53 -7.92 28.97
N LEU A 341 0.42 -6.67 29.44
CA LEU A 341 -0.64 -5.77 29.02
C LEU A 341 -0.59 -5.43 27.54
N HIS A 342 0.57 -5.55 26.88
CA HIS A 342 0.67 -5.29 25.44
C HIS A 342 -0.23 -6.25 24.65
N GLY A 343 -0.05 -7.56 24.85
CA GLY A 343 -0.88 -8.58 24.22
C GLY A 343 -2.35 -8.51 24.66
N TRP A 344 -2.60 -8.21 25.94
CA TRP A 344 -3.97 -8.00 26.44
C TRP A 344 -4.67 -6.82 25.75
N PHE A 345 -3.98 -5.68 25.61
CA PHE A 345 -4.54 -4.47 25.00
C PHE A 345 -4.90 -4.74 23.54
N LEU A 346 -3.95 -5.31 22.77
CA LEU A 346 -4.18 -5.70 21.38
C LEU A 346 -5.33 -6.70 21.25
N ALA A 347 -5.46 -7.65 22.18
CA ALA A 347 -6.59 -8.59 22.17
C ALA A 347 -7.94 -7.89 22.39
N ARG A 348 -8.02 -6.88 23.27
CA ARG A 348 -9.25 -6.11 23.51
C ARG A 348 -9.64 -5.23 22.33
N ILE A 349 -8.66 -4.66 21.64
CA ILE A 349 -8.89 -3.89 20.42
C ILE A 349 -9.30 -4.81 19.26
N ALA A 350 -8.57 -5.91 19.06
CA ALA A 350 -8.89 -6.91 18.05
C ALA A 350 -10.31 -7.49 18.22
N GLU A 351 -10.73 -7.81 19.45
CA GLU A 351 -12.08 -8.29 19.75
C GLU A 351 -13.17 -7.33 19.26
N HIS A 352 -12.94 -6.02 19.39
CA HIS A 352 -13.89 -5.03 18.91
C HIS A 352 -14.00 -5.02 17.38
N VAL A 353 -12.87 -5.08 16.68
CA VAL A 353 -12.81 -5.18 15.21
C VAL A 353 -13.50 -6.46 14.72
N VAL A 354 -13.27 -7.60 15.39
CA VAL A 354 -13.91 -8.89 15.10
C VAL A 354 -15.42 -8.82 15.30
N ARG A 355 -15.88 -8.22 16.40
CA ARG A 355 -17.31 -8.05 16.70
C ARG A 355 -18.04 -7.18 15.67
N ALA A 356 -17.34 -6.25 15.02
CA ALA A 356 -17.84 -5.47 13.90
C ALA A 356 -17.81 -6.22 12.55
N GLY A 357 -17.43 -7.51 12.54
CA GLY A 357 -17.36 -8.34 11.34
C GLY A 357 -16.13 -8.07 10.47
N ARG A 358 -15.11 -7.39 11.02
CA ARG A 358 -13.84 -7.09 10.32
C ARG A 358 -12.71 -7.98 10.84
N ARG A 359 -11.58 -7.98 10.12
CA ARG A 359 -10.38 -8.74 10.46
C ARG A 359 -9.28 -7.79 10.93
N PRO A 360 -8.83 -7.88 12.19
CA PRO A 360 -7.70 -7.07 12.65
C PRO A 360 -6.41 -7.50 11.95
N VAL A 361 -5.56 -6.52 11.66
CA VAL A 361 -4.18 -6.72 11.19
C VAL A 361 -3.24 -6.07 12.19
N ALA A 362 -2.16 -6.75 12.57
CA ALA A 362 -1.18 -6.21 13.50
C ALA A 362 0.24 -6.55 13.07
N TRP A 363 1.19 -5.68 13.42
CA TRP A 363 2.61 -5.94 13.26
C TRP A 363 3.06 -7.06 14.21
N ALA A 364 3.95 -7.93 13.72
CA ALA A 364 4.51 -9.02 14.52
C ALA A 364 5.61 -8.51 15.45
N GLU A 365 5.35 -8.47 16.76
CA GLU A 365 6.36 -8.16 17.77
C GLU A 365 6.82 -9.38 18.57
N THR A 366 8.12 -9.40 18.89
CA THR A 366 8.72 -10.45 19.71
C THR A 366 8.14 -10.42 21.12
N GLY A 367 7.77 -11.58 21.67
CA GLY A 367 7.25 -11.69 23.03
C GLY A 367 5.77 -11.30 23.18
N THR A 368 5.10 -10.92 22.09
CA THR A 368 3.66 -10.60 22.10
C THR A 368 2.88 -11.71 21.41
N THR A 369 1.84 -12.22 22.06
CA THR A 369 0.90 -13.17 21.45
C THR A 369 -0.32 -12.42 20.93
N LEU A 370 -0.63 -12.59 19.65
CA LEU A 370 -1.80 -12.00 19.01
C LEU A 370 -2.96 -13.00 18.98
N PRO A 371 -4.22 -12.54 19.05
CA PRO A 371 -5.40 -13.39 18.80
C PRO A 371 -5.34 -14.06 17.43
N LEU A 372 -5.86 -15.29 17.31
CA LEU A 372 -5.79 -16.08 16.08
C LEU A 372 -6.54 -15.44 14.91
N GLU A 373 -7.53 -14.61 15.24
CA GLU A 373 -8.33 -13.81 14.31
C GLU A 373 -7.50 -12.71 13.61
N CYS A 374 -6.36 -12.32 14.20
CA CYS A 374 -5.47 -11.33 13.59
C CYS A 374 -4.73 -11.92 12.38
N THR A 375 -4.76 -11.18 11.28
CA THR A 375 -3.76 -11.31 10.21
C THR A 375 -2.46 -10.65 10.70
N VAL A 376 -1.33 -11.31 10.52
CA VAL A 376 -0.03 -10.86 11.03
C VAL A 376 0.81 -10.25 9.90
N MET A 377 1.30 -9.04 10.09
CA MET A 377 2.33 -8.42 9.23
C MET A 377 3.71 -8.68 9.82
N SER A 378 4.49 -9.55 9.19
CA SER A 378 5.81 -9.97 9.70
C SER A 378 6.93 -9.15 9.10
N TRP A 379 7.56 -8.31 9.92
CA TRP A 379 8.48 -7.28 9.43
C TRP A 379 9.95 -7.42 9.83
N ARG A 380 10.27 -8.00 11.01
CA ARG A 380 11.67 -8.09 11.48
C ARG A 380 12.49 -9.19 10.82
N ALA A 381 11.87 -10.32 10.48
CA ALA A 381 12.57 -11.46 9.86
C ALA A 381 11.61 -12.42 9.12
N PRO A 382 12.07 -13.10 8.05
CA PRO A 382 11.31 -14.13 7.34
C PRO A 382 10.85 -15.27 8.25
N ALA A 383 11.68 -15.64 9.23
CA ALA A 383 11.35 -16.70 10.18
C ALA A 383 10.10 -16.37 11.03
N HIS A 384 9.81 -15.08 11.27
CA HIS A 384 8.63 -14.67 12.01
C HIS A 384 7.34 -14.92 11.22
N ALA A 385 7.38 -14.79 9.89
CA ALA A 385 6.25 -15.09 9.02
C ALA A 385 5.85 -16.56 9.15
N TRP A 386 6.83 -17.47 9.05
CA TRP A 386 6.58 -18.90 9.19
C TRP A 386 6.19 -19.29 10.62
N ALA A 387 6.76 -18.64 11.64
CA ALA A 387 6.34 -18.86 13.03
C ALA A 387 4.88 -18.44 13.27
N ALA A 388 4.44 -17.31 12.71
CA ALA A 388 3.04 -16.89 12.78
C ALA A 388 2.11 -17.85 12.01
N ALA A 389 2.52 -18.30 10.82
CA ALA A 389 1.78 -19.28 10.04
C ALA A 389 1.60 -20.61 10.80
N ARG A 390 2.65 -21.12 11.47
CA ARG A 390 2.57 -22.34 12.31
C ARG A 390 1.61 -22.20 13.49
N ARG A 391 1.46 -20.98 14.03
CA ARG A 391 0.46 -20.67 15.06
C ARG A 391 -0.97 -20.56 14.51
N GLY A 392 -1.14 -20.62 13.19
CA GLY A 392 -2.42 -20.64 12.51
C GLY A 392 -2.88 -19.29 11.93
N HIS A 393 -2.09 -18.23 12.05
CA HIS A 393 -2.44 -16.92 11.50
C HIS A 393 -2.37 -16.90 9.97
N GLN A 394 -3.18 -16.03 9.37
CA GLN A 394 -2.90 -15.52 8.03
C GLN A 394 -1.76 -14.49 8.13
N VAL A 395 -0.87 -14.47 7.14
CA VAL A 395 0.36 -13.68 7.19
C VAL A 395 0.55 -12.87 5.91
N VAL A 396 0.92 -11.60 6.09
CA VAL A 396 1.45 -10.74 5.04
C VAL A 396 2.96 -10.59 5.27
N TYR A 397 3.74 -10.93 4.25
CA TYR A 397 5.19 -10.82 4.28
C TYR A 397 5.62 -9.35 4.11
N ALA A 398 6.40 -8.84 5.07
CA ALA A 398 6.80 -7.44 5.15
C ALA A 398 8.25 -7.27 5.65
N ASP A 399 9.15 -8.25 5.40
CA ASP A 399 10.53 -8.23 5.91
C ASP A 399 11.24 -6.94 5.51
N HIS A 400 11.71 -6.19 6.51
CA HIS A 400 12.35 -4.90 6.32
C HIS A 400 13.60 -4.98 5.44
N ARG A 401 14.28 -6.12 5.44
CA ARG A 401 15.49 -6.33 4.61
C ARG A 401 15.19 -6.54 3.13
N ALA A 402 13.92 -6.71 2.77
CA ALA A 402 13.50 -6.93 1.39
C ALA A 402 12.43 -5.94 0.91
N THR A 403 11.66 -5.35 1.82
CA THR A 403 10.43 -4.63 1.47
C THR A 403 10.29 -3.23 2.06
N TYR A 404 11.23 -2.77 2.90
CA TYR A 404 11.26 -1.37 3.35
C TYR A 404 11.87 -0.49 2.25
N LEU A 405 11.05 0.39 1.71
CA LEU A 405 11.35 1.27 0.60
C LEU A 405 11.97 2.58 1.08
N ASP A 406 11.89 2.90 2.37
CA ASP A 406 12.57 4.03 3.00
C ASP A 406 14.07 3.81 3.16
N TYR A 407 14.55 2.56 2.98
CA TYR A 407 15.97 2.24 2.97
C TYR A 407 16.63 2.63 1.64
N ALA A 408 17.93 2.92 1.69
CA ALA A 408 18.71 3.30 0.53
C ALA A 408 18.62 2.22 -0.58
N ARG A 409 18.54 2.68 -1.83
CA ARG A 409 18.42 1.81 -3.01
C ARG A 409 19.77 1.25 -3.48
N SER A 410 20.86 1.93 -3.16
CA SER A 410 22.24 1.56 -3.50
C SER A 410 23.23 2.25 -2.55
N ASP A 411 24.51 2.00 -2.74
CA ASP A 411 25.64 2.70 -2.11
C ASP A 411 26.12 3.91 -2.94
N HIS A 412 25.38 4.28 -3.99
CA HIS A 412 25.76 5.36 -4.87
C HIS A 412 25.86 6.69 -4.09
N PRO A 413 26.95 7.47 -4.18
CA PRO A 413 27.17 8.67 -3.36
C PRO A 413 26.10 9.77 -3.45
N ARG A 414 25.31 9.77 -4.52
CA ARG A 414 24.17 10.68 -4.76
C ARG A 414 22.80 10.10 -4.34
N GLU A 415 22.75 8.95 -3.67
CA GLU A 415 21.49 8.49 -3.09
C GLU A 415 20.95 9.55 -2.11
N PRO A 416 19.67 9.94 -2.21
CA PRO A 416 19.04 10.79 -1.22
C PRO A 416 19.14 10.22 0.19
N ALA A 417 18.97 11.09 1.19
CA ALA A 417 18.86 10.65 2.57
C ALA A 417 17.74 9.61 2.71
N ALA A 418 18.09 8.50 3.34
CA ALA A 418 17.23 7.35 3.54
C ALA A 418 17.33 6.92 5.00
N GLN A 419 16.39 6.09 5.44
CA GLN A 419 16.45 5.52 6.77
C GLN A 419 17.75 4.72 6.95
N PRO A 420 18.49 4.89 8.07
CA PRO A 420 19.67 4.08 8.35
C PRO A 420 19.30 2.60 8.39
N GLY A 421 20.00 1.79 7.58
CA GLY A 421 19.68 0.38 7.45
C GLY A 421 20.49 -0.31 6.36
N VAL A 422 20.06 -1.53 6.01
CA VAL A 422 20.64 -2.26 4.88
C VAL A 422 20.20 -1.62 3.56
N ILE A 423 20.96 -1.87 2.48
CA ILE A 423 20.51 -1.48 1.14
C ILE A 423 19.39 -2.42 0.69
N VAL A 424 18.22 -1.84 0.38
CA VAL A 424 17.09 -2.56 -0.23
C VAL A 424 17.00 -2.14 -1.68
N GLY A 425 17.84 -2.77 -2.50
CA GLY A 425 17.88 -2.55 -3.93
C GLY A 425 16.77 -3.28 -4.67
N LEU A 426 16.61 -2.95 -5.96
CA LEU A 426 15.60 -3.58 -6.83
C LEU A 426 15.67 -5.11 -6.86
N ARG A 427 16.89 -5.66 -6.96
CA ARG A 427 17.10 -7.11 -6.96
C ARG A 427 16.73 -7.76 -5.62
N THR A 428 17.02 -7.09 -4.51
CA THR A 428 16.65 -7.58 -3.18
C THR A 428 15.13 -7.77 -3.06
N VAL A 429 14.36 -6.81 -3.58
CA VAL A 429 12.88 -6.89 -3.60
C VAL A 429 12.41 -8.03 -4.53
N HIS A 430 13.04 -8.15 -5.70
CA HIS A 430 12.70 -9.21 -6.66
C HIS A 430 13.02 -10.61 -6.12
N ASP A 431 14.15 -10.77 -5.44
CA ASP A 431 14.62 -12.07 -4.97
C ASP A 431 13.99 -12.46 -3.62
N MET A 432 12.95 -11.73 -3.16
CA MET A 432 12.22 -12.10 -1.94
C MET A 432 11.65 -13.51 -2.04
N ASP A 433 11.86 -14.28 -0.97
CA ASP A 433 11.43 -15.67 -0.90
C ASP A 433 10.11 -15.80 -0.14
N LEU A 434 9.05 -16.14 -0.88
CA LEU A 434 7.73 -16.46 -0.33
C LEU A 434 7.48 -17.98 -0.32
N THR A 435 8.54 -18.78 -0.50
CA THR A 435 8.47 -20.24 -0.52
C THR A 435 8.44 -20.78 0.90
N PRO A 436 7.49 -21.65 1.26
CA PRO A 436 7.48 -22.29 2.57
C PRO A 436 8.72 -23.16 2.78
N PRO A 437 9.10 -23.42 4.05
CA PRO A 437 10.07 -24.47 4.35
C PRO A 437 9.69 -25.79 3.69
N ALA A 438 10.65 -26.48 3.08
CA ALA A 438 10.40 -27.72 2.32
C ALA A 438 9.71 -28.82 3.13
N ALA A 439 9.94 -28.86 4.44
CA ALA A 439 9.28 -29.80 5.36
C ALA A 439 7.81 -29.44 5.65
N GLU A 440 7.37 -28.21 5.36
CA GLU A 440 6.06 -27.68 5.74
C GLU A 440 5.38 -26.92 4.58
N PRO A 441 5.20 -27.54 3.39
CA PRO A 441 4.64 -26.86 2.22
C PRO A 441 3.21 -26.35 2.43
N HIS A 442 2.45 -26.99 3.33
CA HIS A 442 1.09 -26.58 3.71
C HIS A 442 1.02 -25.16 4.31
N LEU A 443 2.14 -24.61 4.80
CA LEU A 443 2.17 -23.23 5.32
C LEU A 443 2.03 -22.19 4.21
N ALA A 444 2.22 -22.53 2.94
CA ALA A 444 2.08 -21.60 1.82
C ALA A 444 0.70 -20.95 1.74
N GLU A 445 -0.36 -21.69 2.12
CA GLU A 445 -1.76 -21.23 2.10
C GLU A 445 -2.04 -20.18 3.19
N ARG A 446 -1.19 -20.08 4.21
CA ARG A 446 -1.26 -19.06 5.26
C ARG A 446 -0.62 -17.74 4.84
N ILE A 447 0.20 -17.74 3.77
CA ILE A 447 0.85 -16.53 3.26
C ILE A 447 -0.05 -15.87 2.23
N LEU A 448 -0.75 -14.81 2.63
CA LEU A 448 -1.63 -14.03 1.77
C LEU A 448 -0.87 -13.34 0.63
N GLY A 449 0.38 -12.96 0.88
CA GLY A 449 1.24 -12.31 -0.11
C GLY A 449 2.28 -11.41 0.54
N ALA A 450 2.67 -10.34 -0.15
CA ALA A 450 3.72 -9.42 0.26
C ALA A 450 3.28 -7.96 0.20
N GLN A 451 3.96 -7.12 0.97
CA GLN A 451 3.74 -5.69 1.02
C GLN A 451 5.07 -4.94 1.08
N GLY A 452 5.18 -3.81 0.38
CA GLY A 452 6.28 -2.85 0.54
C GLY A 452 5.91 -1.75 1.54
N GLN A 453 6.84 -1.27 2.35
CA GLN A 453 6.60 -0.25 3.38
C GLN A 453 7.41 0.99 3.05
N LEU A 454 6.77 2.16 2.99
CA LEU A 454 7.49 3.42 2.90
C LEU A 454 7.16 4.28 4.11
N TRP A 455 8.07 4.26 5.08
CA TRP A 455 8.12 5.20 6.20
C TRP A 455 8.67 6.54 5.72
N THR A 456 8.18 7.65 6.27
CA THR A 456 8.43 8.98 5.67
C THR A 456 9.24 9.95 6.52
N GLU A 457 10.00 9.51 7.53
CA GLU A 457 10.87 10.39 8.34
C GLU A 457 11.82 11.23 7.47
N PHE A 458 12.41 10.63 6.42
CA PHE A 458 13.34 11.27 5.49
C PHE A 458 12.71 11.63 4.13
N VAL A 459 11.43 11.33 3.95
CA VAL A 459 10.78 11.31 2.64
C VAL A 459 9.62 12.30 2.62
N THR A 460 9.91 13.56 2.35
CA THR A 460 8.95 14.66 2.54
C THR A 460 8.15 15.02 1.29
N THR A 461 8.62 14.67 0.09
CA THR A 461 8.00 15.09 -1.18
C THR A 461 7.44 13.93 -1.99
N PRO A 462 6.36 14.15 -2.77
CA PRO A 462 5.86 13.22 -3.77
C PRO A 462 6.93 12.60 -4.68
N ALA A 463 7.87 13.41 -5.16
CA ALA A 463 8.94 12.97 -6.04
C ALA A 463 9.92 12.01 -5.32
N HIS A 464 10.22 12.27 -4.06
CA HIS A 464 11.08 11.38 -3.26
C HIS A 464 10.35 10.06 -2.93
N ILE A 465 9.06 10.12 -2.59
CA ILE A 465 8.22 8.93 -2.40
C ILE A 465 8.22 8.04 -3.64
N GLU A 466 8.01 8.65 -4.82
CA GLU A 466 8.02 7.93 -6.10
C GLU A 466 9.41 7.36 -6.44
N TYR A 467 10.47 8.14 -6.22
CA TYR A 467 11.86 7.68 -6.39
C TYR A 467 12.18 6.46 -5.55
N LEU A 468 11.76 6.44 -4.29
CA LEU A 468 11.98 5.28 -3.44
C LEU A 468 11.04 4.12 -3.80
N SER A 469 9.79 4.41 -4.14
CA SER A 469 8.82 3.36 -4.46
C SER A 469 9.13 2.64 -5.77
N PHE A 470 9.52 3.37 -6.81
CA PHE A 470 9.69 2.84 -8.17
C PHE A 470 11.15 2.88 -8.62
N PRO A 471 11.67 1.79 -9.21
CA PRO A 471 10.96 0.60 -9.70
C PRO A 471 10.85 -0.57 -8.70
N ARG A 472 11.13 -0.38 -7.40
CA ARG A 472 11.08 -1.48 -6.41
C ARG A 472 9.70 -2.12 -6.29
N LEU A 473 8.62 -1.33 -6.33
CA LEU A 473 7.26 -1.85 -6.36
C LEU A 473 6.92 -2.60 -7.66
N CYS A 474 7.64 -2.35 -8.76
CA CYS A 474 7.51 -3.17 -9.98
C CYS A 474 8.03 -4.60 -9.73
N ALA A 475 9.14 -4.74 -9.01
CA ALA A 475 9.66 -6.05 -8.60
C ALA A 475 8.74 -6.75 -7.60
N LEU A 476 8.19 -6.02 -6.62
CA LEU A 476 7.22 -6.57 -5.68
C LEU A 476 5.97 -7.08 -6.40
N ALA A 477 5.42 -6.26 -7.31
CA ALA A 477 4.28 -6.63 -8.12
C ALA A 477 4.54 -7.90 -8.94
N GLU A 478 5.71 -8.00 -9.57
CA GLU A 478 6.11 -9.17 -10.37
C GLU A 478 6.06 -10.47 -9.56
N ARG A 479 6.69 -10.44 -8.39
CA ARG A 479 6.81 -11.61 -7.52
C ARG A 479 5.49 -12.00 -6.87
N ALA A 480 4.69 -11.02 -6.45
CA ALA A 480 3.41 -11.29 -5.82
C ALA A 480 2.30 -11.67 -6.84
N TRP A 481 2.40 -11.18 -8.09
CA TRP A 481 1.49 -11.56 -9.16
C TRP A 481 1.77 -12.98 -9.68
N GLY A 482 3.01 -13.48 -9.59
CA GLY A 482 3.31 -14.89 -9.83
C GLY A 482 4.19 -15.17 -11.05
N ALA A 483 4.96 -14.20 -11.52
CA ALA A 483 5.92 -14.49 -12.59
C ALA A 483 7.04 -15.39 -12.06
N THR A 484 7.24 -16.53 -12.72
CA THR A 484 8.42 -17.40 -12.56
C THR A 484 9.64 -16.86 -13.30
N ALA A 485 9.59 -15.60 -13.74
CA ALA A 485 10.69 -14.93 -14.41
C ALA A 485 11.90 -14.91 -13.48
N ASP A 486 13.04 -15.34 -14.02
CA ASP A 486 14.31 -15.11 -13.36
C ASP A 486 14.71 -13.64 -13.49
N TRP A 487 15.67 -13.23 -12.68
CA TRP A 487 16.14 -11.85 -12.65
C TRP A 487 16.51 -11.28 -14.04
N PRO A 488 17.21 -12.02 -14.93
CA PRO A 488 17.49 -11.57 -16.30
C PRO A 488 16.23 -11.17 -17.10
N ASP A 489 15.18 -11.99 -17.09
CA ASP A 489 13.93 -11.69 -17.80
C ASP A 489 13.25 -10.43 -17.25
N PHE A 490 13.15 -10.32 -15.92
CA PHE A 490 12.59 -9.14 -15.26
C PHE A 490 13.39 -7.87 -15.57
N ALA A 491 14.71 -7.92 -15.45
CA ALA A 491 15.59 -6.78 -15.73
C ALA A 491 15.46 -6.30 -17.19
N ALA A 492 15.37 -7.22 -18.15
CA ALA A 492 15.19 -6.89 -19.55
C ALA A 492 13.85 -6.19 -19.82
N ARG A 493 12.73 -6.69 -19.27
CA ARG A 493 11.41 -6.03 -19.41
C ARG A 493 11.36 -4.71 -18.66
N LEU A 494 12.00 -4.61 -17.50
CA LEU A 494 12.02 -3.37 -16.73
C LEU A 494 12.68 -2.23 -17.51
N THR A 495 13.70 -2.51 -18.34
CA THR A 495 14.29 -1.49 -19.23
C THR A 495 13.24 -0.84 -20.14
N GLY A 496 12.38 -1.63 -20.77
CA GLY A 496 11.26 -1.09 -21.56
C GLY A 496 10.19 -0.42 -20.70
N HIS A 497 9.93 -0.95 -19.50
CA HIS A 497 8.95 -0.39 -18.58
C HIS A 497 9.38 0.94 -17.95
N ARG A 498 10.69 1.22 -17.85
CA ARG A 498 11.21 2.53 -17.42
C ARG A 498 10.74 3.66 -18.34
N ALA A 499 10.65 3.42 -19.66
CA ALA A 499 10.08 4.42 -20.57
C ALA A 499 8.61 4.75 -20.25
N ARG A 500 7.83 3.79 -19.72
CA ARG A 500 6.47 4.07 -19.22
C ARG A 500 6.49 4.89 -17.93
N LEU A 501 7.43 4.60 -17.03
CA LEU A 501 7.62 5.40 -15.82
C LEU A 501 8.06 6.83 -16.15
N ASP A 502 8.96 7.01 -17.11
CA ASP A 502 9.38 8.32 -17.64
C ASP A 502 8.18 9.07 -18.22
N ALA A 503 7.37 8.41 -19.07
CA ALA A 503 6.17 9.02 -19.62
C ALA A 503 5.18 9.45 -18.52
N LEU A 504 4.99 8.66 -17.48
CA LEU A 504 4.14 9.00 -16.33
C LEU A 504 4.76 10.06 -15.39
N GLY A 505 5.96 10.55 -15.70
CA GLY A 505 6.71 11.51 -14.90
C GLY A 505 7.12 10.96 -13.53
N VAL A 506 7.35 9.65 -13.41
CA VAL A 506 7.71 8.97 -12.16
C VAL A 506 9.23 9.01 -12.00
N PRO A 507 9.78 9.79 -11.03
CA PRO A 507 11.22 9.82 -10.78
C PRO A 507 11.69 8.43 -10.35
N HIS A 508 12.75 7.92 -10.98
CA HIS A 508 13.23 6.57 -10.67
C HIS A 508 14.73 6.35 -10.97
N ALA A 509 15.40 7.31 -11.61
CA ALA A 509 16.84 7.39 -11.75
C ALA A 509 17.44 8.20 -10.60
N VAL A 510 18.71 7.92 -10.25
CA VAL A 510 19.42 8.68 -9.21
C VAL A 510 19.44 10.17 -9.62
N PRO A 511 18.92 11.09 -8.79
CA PRO A 511 18.84 12.50 -9.15
C PRO A 511 20.20 13.08 -9.57
N PRO A 512 20.29 13.79 -10.71
CA PRO A 512 21.55 14.34 -11.22
C PRO A 512 22.22 15.28 -10.20
N ASP A 513 21.41 16.10 -9.53
CA ASP A 513 21.80 16.97 -8.43
C ASP A 513 21.20 16.45 -7.12
N ALA A 514 21.93 15.59 -6.41
CA ALA A 514 21.73 15.51 -4.97
C ALA A 514 22.40 16.77 -4.39
N ALA A 515 21.73 17.93 -4.53
CA ALA A 515 22.04 19.03 -3.64
C ALA A 515 21.88 18.44 -2.24
N VAL A 516 22.98 18.35 -1.49
CA VAL A 516 22.90 18.38 -0.04
C VAL A 516 21.90 19.48 0.26
N PRO A 517 20.76 19.22 0.93
CA PRO A 517 19.83 20.29 1.21
C PRO A 517 20.63 21.36 1.95
N THR A 518 20.89 22.47 1.28
CA THR A 518 21.48 23.64 1.89
C THR A 518 20.49 24.02 2.98
N PRO A 519 20.92 24.10 4.26
CA PRO A 519 20.04 24.58 5.30
C PRO A 519 19.62 26.00 4.89
N VAL A 520 18.31 26.23 4.76
CA VAL A 520 17.76 27.58 4.95
C VAL A 520 17.33 27.66 6.39
#